data_AF-A0A9E6AF57-F1
#
_entry.id   AF-A0A9E6AF57-F1
#
_cell.length_a   1.000
_cell.length_b   1.000
_cell.length_c   1.000
_cell.angle_alpha   90.00
_cell.angle_beta   90.00
_cell.angle_gamma   90.00
#
_symmetry.space_group_name_H-M   'P 1'
#
loop_
_entity.id
_entity.type
_entity.pdbx_description
1 polymer ?
#
loop_
_entity_poly.entity_id
_entity_poly.type
_entity_poly.pdbx_seq_one_letter_code
_entity_poly.pdbx_strand_id
1 'polypeptide(L)' 'MAQGSANLNIMVKAARAAGRSLVKDFREVENLQVSMKGAGDFVSRADHAAQAIIKEE' A
#
# COMPACT_ATOMS: atom_id res chain seq x y z
N MET A 1 -13.56 -24.59 0.17
CA MET A 1 -13.30 -23.17 -0.16
C MET A 1 -13.27 -23.07 -1.67
N ALA A 2 -14.18 -22.31 -2.30
CA ALA A 2 -14.14 -22.16 -3.76
C ALA A 2 -12.80 -21.52 -4.14
N GLN A 3 -12.02 -22.20 -4.97
CA GLN A 3 -10.77 -21.67 -5.49
C GLN A 3 -11.15 -20.50 -6.41
N GLY A 4 -10.76 -19.29 -6.02
CA GLY A 4 -10.97 -18.10 -6.84
C GLY A 4 -10.40 -18.32 -8.23
N SER A 5 -10.98 -17.67 -9.24
CA SER A 5 -10.43 -17.69 -10.59
C SER A 5 -8.97 -17.23 -10.59
N ALA A 6 -8.19 -17.61 -11.60
CA ALA A 6 -6.78 -17.20 -11.71
C ALA A 6 -6.61 -15.68 -11.55
N ASN A 7 -7.50 -14.90 -12.20
CA ASN A 7 -7.52 -13.44 -12.07
C ASN A 7 -7.80 -12.98 -10.64
N LEU A 8 -8.75 -13.60 -9.95
CA LEU A 8 -9.05 -13.27 -8.55
C LEU A 8 -7.83 -13.54 -7.65
N ASN A 9 -7.11 -14.63 -7.88
CA ASN A 9 -5.93 -14.96 -7.09
C ASN A 9 -4.82 -13.92 -7.27
N ILE A 10 -4.61 -13.42 -8.50
CA ILE A 10 -3.65 -12.34 -8.79
C ILE A 10 -4.09 -11.05 -8.11
N MET A 11 -5.36 -10.64 -8.27
CA MET A 11 -5.89 -9.43 -7.63
C MET A 11 -5.73 -9.46 -6.10
N VAL A 12 -6.02 -10.61 -5.47
CA VAL A 12 -5.88 -10.77 -4.01
C VAL A 12 -4.41 -10.72 -3.60
N LYS A 13 -3.49 -11.28 -4.39
CA LYS A 13 -2.05 -11.23 -4.13
C LYS A 13 -1.54 -9.79 -4.18
N ALA A 14 -1.85 -9.06 -5.25
CA ALA A 14 -1.48 -7.66 -5.44
C ALA A 14 -2.03 -6.77 -4.30
N ALA A 15 -3.32 -6.90 -3.97
CA ALA A 15 -3.94 -6.13 -2.90
C ALA A 15 -3.31 -6.41 -1.52
N ARG A 16 -2.97 -7.68 -1.24
CA ARG A 16 -2.28 -8.04 0.01
C ARG A 16 -0.86 -7.48 0.06
N ALA A 17 -0.15 -7.45 -1.07
CA ALA A 17 1.20 -6.89 -1.15
C ALA A 17 1.19 -5.38 -0.88
N ALA A 18 0.34 -4.64 -1.57
CA ALA A 18 0.16 -3.21 -1.35
C ALA A 18 -0.29 -2.89 0.09
N GLY A 19 -1.24 -3.67 0.62
CA GLY A 19 -1.73 -3.50 2.00
C GLY A 19 -0.63 -3.66 3.07
N ARG A 20 0.32 -4.57 2.88
CA ARG A 20 1.48 -4.69 3.79
C ARG A 20 2.35 -3.44 3.78
N SER A 21 2.58 -2.85 2.61
CA SER A 21 3.32 -1.58 2.49
C SER A 21 2.61 -0.45 3.22
N LEU A 22 1.30 -0.30 2.98
CA LEU A 22 0.48 0.74 3.61
C LEU A 22 0.48 0.62 5.15
N VAL A 23 0.39 -0.59 5.69
CA VAL A 23 0.44 -0.81 7.15
C VAL A 23 1.81 -0.43 7.72
N LYS A 24 2.90 -0.70 7.00
CA LYS A 24 4.24 -0.30 7.41
C LYS A 24 4.34 1.23 7.45
N ASP A 25 3.96 1.89 6.36
CA ASP A 25 4.01 3.34 6.26
C ASP A 25 3.16 3.98 7.37
N PHE A 26 1.95 3.46 7.62
CA PHE A 26 1.07 3.97 8.67
C PHE A 26 1.69 3.89 10.07
N ARG A 27 2.47 2.84 10.37
CA ARG A 27 3.19 2.75 11.66
C ARG A 27 4.31 3.78 11.79
N GLU A 28 4.86 4.23 10.66
CA GLU A 28 5.90 5.26 10.63
C GLU A 28 5.31 6.69 10.64
N VAL A 29 3.99 6.85 10.50
CA VAL A 29 3.32 8.16 10.43
C VAL A 29 3.48 8.98 11.71
N GLU A 30 3.58 8.31 12.86
CA GLU A 30 3.81 8.97 14.16
C GLU A 30 5.17 9.66 14.22
N ASN A 31 6.17 9.16 13.47
CA ASN A 31 7.50 9.77 13.37
C ASN A 31 7.53 11.01 12.45
N LEU A 32 6.44 11.33 11.76
CA LEU A 32 6.35 12.47 10.83
C LEU A 32 5.85 13.77 11.48
N GLN A 33 5.71 13.81 12.81
CA GLN A 33 5.13 14.91 13.60
C GLN A 33 5.91 16.25 13.61
N VAL A 34 6.53 16.68 12.49
CA VAL A 34 7.30 17.94 12.45
C VAL A 34 7.05 18.81 11.22
N SER A 35 6.13 18.46 10.31
CA SER A 35 5.89 19.29 9.12
C SER A 35 4.44 19.23 8.63
N MET A 36 3.78 20.40 8.52
CA MET A 36 2.47 20.55 7.85
C MET A 36 2.52 20.25 6.34
N LYS A 37 3.70 20.23 5.69
CA LYS A 37 3.87 19.64 4.34
C LYS A 37 3.92 18.11 4.37
N GLY A 38 4.27 17.52 5.53
CA GLY A 38 4.62 16.10 5.69
C GLY A 38 3.45 15.10 5.65
N ALA A 39 2.21 15.51 5.94
CA ALA A 39 1.06 14.61 5.87
C ALA A 39 0.62 14.34 4.42
N GLY A 40 0.54 15.38 3.59
CA GLY A 40 0.24 15.25 2.16
C GLY A 40 1.33 14.45 1.43
N ASP A 41 2.60 14.78 1.67
CA ASP A 41 3.74 14.06 1.08
C ASP A 41 3.80 12.59 1.54
N PHE A 42 3.36 12.29 2.76
CA PHE A 42 3.25 10.91 3.23
C PHE A 42 2.18 10.14 2.47
N VAL A 43 0.97 10.69 2.35
CA VAL A 43 -0.13 10.05 1.62
C VAL A 43 0.24 9.84 0.16
N SER A 44 0.84 10.85 -0.51
CA SER A 44 1.28 10.72 -1.91
C SER A 44 2.37 9.66 -2.08
N ARG A 45 3.37 9.59 -1.19
CA ARG A 45 4.41 8.54 -1.26
C ARG A 45 3.83 7.14 -1.04
N ALA A 46 2.96 6.98 -0.05
CA ALA A 46 2.31 5.71 0.25
C ALA A 46 1.43 5.24 -0.93
N ASP A 47 0.70 6.15 -1.57
CA ASP A 47 -0.09 5.87 -2.77
C ASP A 47 0.78 5.42 -3.95
N HIS A 48 1.84 6.18 -4.26
CA HIS A 48 2.76 5.82 -5.35
C HIS A 48 3.43 4.46 -5.15
N ALA A 49 3.85 4.15 -3.92
CA ALA A 49 4.43 2.86 -3.58
C ALA A 49 3.41 1.71 -3.74
N ALA A 50 2.19 1.88 -3.20
CA ALA A 50 1.11 0.90 -3.35
C ALA A 50 0.75 0.66 -4.83
N GLN A 51 0.70 1.73 -5.63
CA GLN A 51 0.38 1.65 -7.05
C GLN A 51 1.49 0.95 -7.85
N ALA A 52 2.76 1.16 -7.50
CA ALA A 52 3.88 0.44 -8.10
C ALA A 52 3.80 -1.06 -7.80
N ILE A 53 3.52 -1.43 -6.54
CA ILE A 53 3.36 -2.84 -6.12
C ILE A 53 2.22 -3.51 -6.89
N ILE A 54 1.07 -2.86 -7.04
CA ILE A 54 -0.07 -3.42 -7.78
C ILE A 54 0.26 -3.64 -9.26
N LYS A 55 1.13 -2.82 -9.86
CA LYS A 55 1.54 -2.97 -11.28
C LYS A 55 2.56 -4.10 -11.49
N GLU A 56 3.32 -4.45 -10.46
CA GLU A 56 4.38 -5.45 -10.53
C GLU A 56 3.91 -6.89 -10.19
N GLU A 57 2.85 -7.02 -9.39
CA GLU A 57 2.22 -8.30 -8.99
C GLU A 57 1.25 -8.88 -10.03
#